data_AF-A0A6N8FMV0-F1
#
_entry.id   AF-A0A6N8FMV0-F1
#
_cell.length_a   1.000
_cell.length_b   1.000
_cell.length_c   1.000
_cell.angle_alpha   90.00
_cell.angle_beta   90.00
_cell.angle_gamma   90.00
#
_symmetry.space_group_name_H-M   'P 1'
#
loop_
_entity.id
_entity.type
_entity.pdbx_description
1 polymer ?
#
loop_
_entity_poly.entity_id
_entity_poly.type
_entity_poly.pdbx_seq_one_letter_code
_entity_poly.pdbx_strand_id
1 'polypeptide(L)' 'MLDRIKALPEMVAFAIGLSLIIFSPIVLFLISFLISFGKWTAIIQAIVWGVATLFILSAADKRHSRIDKKK' A
#
# COMPACT_ATOMS: atom_id res chain seq x y z
N MET A 1 4.48 -1.07 15.44
CA MET A 1 3.82 -1.52 14.18
C MET A 1 4.81 -1.66 13.02
N LEU A 2 5.77 -0.73 12.89
CA LEU A 2 6.87 -0.82 11.92
C LEU A 2 7.66 -2.13 11.97
N ASP A 3 7.94 -2.70 13.15
CA ASP A 3 8.62 -4.00 13.29
C ASP A 3 7.82 -5.16 12.68
N ARG A 4 6.49 -5.12 12.76
CA ARG A 4 5.62 -6.14 12.15
C ARG A 4 5.58 -6.00 10.63
N ILE A 5 5.63 -4.78 10.10
CA ILE A 5 5.73 -4.54 8.66
C ILE A 5 7.11 -5.00 8.15
N LYS A 6 8.19 -4.76 8.91
CA LYS A 6 9.53 -5.28 8.61
C LYS A 6 9.65 -6.80 8.73
N ALA A 7 8.79 -7.48 9.48
CA ALA A 7 8.76 -8.95 9.55
C ALA A 7 8.22 -9.59 8.26
N LEU A 8 7.39 -8.88 7.49
CA LEU A 8 6.81 -9.42 6.26
C LEU A 8 7.89 -9.65 5.19
N PRO A 9 7.80 -10.74 4.40
CA PRO A 9 8.66 -10.94 3.26
C PRO A 9 8.58 -9.75 2.30
N GLU A 10 9.72 -9.31 1.79
CA GLU A 10 9.86 -8.12 0.96
C GLU A 10 8.91 -8.14 -0.25
N MET A 11 8.82 -9.29 -0.92
CA MET A 11 7.91 -9.51 -2.05
C MET A 11 6.43 -9.41 -1.64
N VAL A 12 6.08 -9.83 -0.43
CA VAL A 12 4.70 -9.79 0.07
C VAL A 12 4.31 -8.36 0.43
N ALA A 13 5.16 -7.61 1.12
CA ALA A 13 4.92 -6.21 1.43
C ALA A 13 4.76 -5.36 0.15
N PHE A 14 5.62 -5.59 -0.84
CA PHE A 14 5.51 -4.93 -2.14
C PHE A 14 4.23 -5.31 -2.89
N ALA A 15 3.88 -6.60 -2.93
CA ALA A 15 2.66 -7.07 -3.59
C ALA A 15 1.39 -6.50 -2.94
N ILE A 16 1.37 -6.37 -1.60
CA ILE A 16 0.26 -5.74 -0.86
C ILE A 16 0.14 -4.26 -1.21
N GLY A 17 1.25 -3.51 -1.21
CA GLY A 17 1.23 -2.10 -1.59
C GLY A 17 0.77 -1.90 -3.04
N LEU A 18 1.29 -2.70 -3.97
CA LEU A 18 0.94 -2.63 -5.39
C LEU A 18 -0.53 -3.01 -5.63
N SER A 19 -1.01 -4.07 -4.98
CA SER A 19 -2.40 -4.49 -5.10
C SER A 19 -3.36 -3.43 -4.56
N LEU A 20 -3.03 -2.76 -3.45
CA LEU A 20 -3.81 -1.64 -2.93
C LEU A 20 -3.92 -0.47 -3.93
N ILE A 21 -2.83 -0.13 -4.62
CA ILE A 21 -2.84 0.94 -5.63
C ILE A 21 -3.75 0.59 -6.80
N ILE A 22 -3.69 -0.64 -7.28
CA ILE A 22 -4.45 -1.09 -8.46
C ILE A 22 -5.92 -1.36 -8.12
N PHE A 23 -6.20 -2.05 -7.00
CA PHE A 23 -7.55 -2.44 -6.63
C PHE A 23 -8.35 -1.33 -5.94
N SER A 24 -7.73 -0.39 -5.22
CA SER A 24 -8.51 0.64 -4.53
C SER A 24 -9.36 1.55 -5.43
N PRO A 25 -8.89 2.04 -6.60
CA PRO A 25 -9.75 2.83 -7.49
C PRO A 25 -10.89 1.97 -8.07
N ILE A 26 -10.64 0.69 -8.34
CA ILE A 26 -11.65 -0.25 -8.85
C ILE A 26 -12.76 -0.44 -7.80
N VAL A 27 -12.38 -0.69 -6.55
CA VAL A 27 -13.33 -0.90 -5.45
C VAL A 27 -14.12 0.37 -5.15
N LEU A 28 -13.46 1.54 -5.13
CA LEU A 28 -14.16 2.83 -4.95
C LEU A 28 -15.12 3.12 -6.11
N PHE A 29 -14.75 2.77 -7.34
CA PHE A 29 -15.62 2.90 -8.50
C PHE A 29 -16.86 2.00 -8.38
N LEU A 30 -16.70 0.73 -8.01
CA LEU A 30 -17.84 -0.18 -7.78
C LEU A 30 -18.76 0.33 -6.66
N ILE A 31 -18.19 0.80 -5.54
CA ILE A 31 -18.95 1.34 -4.41
C ILE A 31 -19.72 2.59 -4.82
N SER A 32 -19.18 3.41 -5.71
CA SER A 32 -19.85 4.62 -6.21
C SER A 32 -21.18 4.32 -6.93
N PHE A 33 -21.40 3.09 -7.43
CA PHE A 33 -22.69 2.68 -7.98
C PHE A 33 -23.74 2.36 -6.91
N LEU A 34 -23.31 1.93 -5.72
CA LEU A 34 -24.23 1.62 -4.61
C LEU A 34 -24.52 2.86 -3.76
N ILE A 35 -23.52 3.72 -3.53
CA ILE A 35 -23.62 4.87 -2.62
C ILE A 35 -22.82 6.04 -3.20
N SER A 36 -23.43 7.23 -3.26
CA SER A 36 -22.73 8.46 -3.66
C SER A 36 -21.86 8.97 -2.50
N PHE A 37 -20.55 8.71 -2.57
CA PHE A 37 -19.59 9.09 -1.54
C PHE A 37 -19.00 10.51 -1.70
N GLY A 38 -19.36 11.25 -2.76
CA GLY A 38 -19.06 12.69 -2.90
C GLY A 38 -17.59 13.08 -2.62
N LYS A 39 -17.37 13.97 -1.64
CA LYS A 39 -16.01 14.44 -1.26
C LYS A 39 -15.25 13.43 -0.38
N TRP A 40 -15.94 12.45 0.21
CA TRP A 40 -15.33 11.49 1.13
C TRP A 40 -14.49 10.43 0.43
N THR A 41 -14.83 10.09 -0.82
CA THR A 41 -14.02 9.17 -1.66
C THR A 41 -12.60 9.67 -1.83
N ALA A 42 -12.40 10.98 -2.05
CA ALA A 42 -11.06 11.55 -2.19
C ALA A 42 -10.22 11.41 -0.91
N ILE A 43 -10.84 11.60 0.26
CA ILE A 43 -10.15 11.46 1.56
C ILE A 43 -9.77 10.00 1.80
N ILE A 44 -10.70 9.07 1.56
CA ILE A 44 -10.45 7.63 1.71
C ILE A 44 -9.34 7.19 0.76
N GLN A 45 -9.38 7.65 -0.50
CA GLN A 45 -8.37 7.29 -1.50
C GLN A 45 -6.98 7.80 -1.12
N ALA A 46 -6.88 9.03 -0.60
CA ALA A 46 -5.61 9.58 -0.11
C ALA A 46 -5.00 8.75 1.03
N ILE A 47 -5.83 8.32 1.98
CA ILE A 47 -5.39 7.46 3.09
C ILE A 47 -4.90 6.11 2.57
N VAL A 48 -5.68 5.47 1.69
CA VAL A 48 -5.33 4.15 1.13
C VAL A 48 -4.03 4.23 0.33
N TRP A 49 -3.84 5.27 -0.47
CA TRP A 49 -2.60 5.49 -1.21
C TRP A 49 -1.41 5.77 -0.28
N GLY A 50 -1.61 6.53 0.80
CA GLY A 50 -0.57 6.74 1.82
C GLY A 50 -0.11 5.43 2.44
N VAL A 51 -1.05 4.57 2.84
CA VAL A 51 -0.74 3.24 3.41
C VAL A 51 -0.03 2.35 2.39
N ALA A 52 -0.50 2.31 1.13
CA ALA A 52 0.12 1.54 0.07
C ALA A 52 1.58 1.97 -0.18
N THR A 53 1.81 3.28 -0.17
CA THR A 53 3.15 3.86 -0.34
C THR A 53 4.09 3.46 0.80
N LEU A 54 3.59 3.43 2.05
CA LEU A 54 4.38 2.95 3.20
C LEU A 54 4.77 1.47 3.06
N PHE A 55 3.88 0.62 2.53
CA PHE A 55 4.21 -0.79 2.26
C PHE A 55 5.30 -0.93 1.19
N ILE A 56 5.22 -0.15 0.11
CA ILE A 56 6.23 -0.14 -0.96
C ILE A 56 7.58 0.37 -0.44
N LEU A 57 7.57 1.48 0.31
CA LEU A 57 8.77 2.03 0.94
C LEU A 57 9.40 1.05 1.93
N SER A 58 8.60 0.37 2.75
CA SER A 58 9.11 -0.64 3.68
C SER A 58 9.73 -1.83 2.96
N ALA A 59 9.18 -2.24 1.81
CA ALA A 59 9.77 -3.29 0.99
C ALA A 59 11.10 -2.81 0.35
N ALA A 60 11.14 -1.58 -0.16
CA ALA A 60 12.34 -0.99 -0.74
C ALA A 60 13.47 -0.81 0.28
N ASP A 61 13.16 -0.34 1.50
CA ASP A 61 14.10 -0.21 2.61
C ASP A 61 14.71 -1.58 3.00
N LYS A 62 13.85 -2.60 3.08
CA LYS A 62 14.28 -3.98 3.36
C LYS A 62 15.17 -4.55 2.25
N ARG A 63 14.89 -4.23 0.98
CA ARG A 63 15.75 -4.58 -0.17
C ARG A 63 17.13 -3.98 -0.06
N HIS A 64 17.17 -2.69 0.23
CA HIS A 64 18.39 -1.92 0.31
C HIS A 64 19.28 -2.41 1.45
N SER A 65 18.71 -2.62 2.64
CA SER A 65 19.44 -3.16 3.80
C SER A 65 19.99 -4.58 3.55
N ARG A 66 19.28 -5.42 2.80
CA ARG A 66 19.77 -6.76 2.44
C ARG A 66 20.95 -6.73 1.47
N ILE A 67 20.96 -5.78 0.54
CA ILE A 67 22.07 -5.59 -0.42
C ILE A 67 23.31 -5.06 0.32
N ASP A 68 23.13 -4.13 1.25
CA ASP A 68 24.21 -3.53 2.03
C ASP A 68 24.91 -4.55 2.95
N LYS A 69 24.14 -5.44 3.59
CA LYS A 69 24.69 -6.57 4.39
C LYS A 69 25.45 -7.65 3.59
N LYS A 70 25.37 -7.61 2.25
CA LYS A 70 26.04 -8.57 1.36
C LYS A 70 27.36 -8.05 0.79
N LYS A 71 27.68 -6.77 1.02
CA LYS A 71 29.02 -6.21 0.79
C LYS A 71 29.91 -6.45 2.01
#